data_AF-A0A1I4B381-F1
#
_entry.id   AF-A0A1I4B381-F1
#
_cell.length_a   1.000
_cell.length_b   1.000
_cell.length_c   1.000
_cell.angle_alpha   90.00
_cell.angle_beta   90.00
_cell.angle_gamma   90.00
#
_symmetry.space_group_name_H-M   'P 1'
#
loop_
_entity.id
_entity.type
_entity.pdbx_description
1 polymer ?
#
loop_
_entity_poly.entity_id
_entity_poly.type
_entity_poly.pdbx_seq_one_letter_code
_entity_poly.pdbx_strand_id
1 'polypeptide(L)'
;RIPAAHALMEACGADIRIGGGEAYYSPAGDYVAVPPQLAFYNRINWYRTVLHELGHWTGHNSRLDRDQSGAFGSAAYAREELVAEMASAFTCASLAIRPSVRHADYIGSWLAVLREDEKAIFRAASAASKAADYLLGFVANGEAGQ
;
A
#
# COMPACT_ATOMS: atom_id res chain seq x y z
N ARG A 1 4.83 3.11 -13.97
CA ARG A 1 6.15 2.58 -14.38
C ARG A 1 7.07 2.52 -13.17
N ILE A 2 8.12 1.70 -13.16
CA ILE A 2 9.11 1.61 -12.05
C ILE A 2 9.63 3.00 -11.58
N PRO A 3 9.96 3.95 -12.48
CA PRO A 3 10.38 5.29 -12.07
C PRO A 3 9.35 6.05 -11.22
N ALA A 4 8.05 5.87 -11.49
CA ALA A 4 6.99 6.56 -10.76
C ALA A 4 6.81 6.00 -9.34
N ALA A 5 7.00 4.68 -9.15
CA ALA A 5 7.01 4.05 -7.84
C ALA A 5 8.17 4.59 -6.99
N HIS A 6 9.35 4.68 -7.61
CA HIS A 6 10.54 5.19 -6.94
C HIS A 6 10.40 6.67 -6.56
N ALA A 7 9.89 7.50 -7.48
CA ALA A 7 9.63 8.91 -7.19
C ALA A 7 8.63 9.10 -6.04
N LEU A 8 7.59 8.26 -5.96
CA LEU A 8 6.67 8.27 -4.83
C LEU A 8 7.37 7.92 -3.51
N MET A 9 8.21 6.88 -3.50
CA MET A 9 8.98 6.49 -2.32
C MET A 9 9.87 7.64 -1.82
N GLU A 10 10.53 8.36 -2.73
CA GLU A 10 11.36 9.52 -2.40
C GLU A 10 10.52 10.71 -1.91
N ALA A 11 9.36 10.97 -2.53
CA ALA A 11 8.53 12.13 -2.24
C ALA A 11 7.67 11.99 -0.97
N CYS A 12 7.29 10.76 -0.59
CA CYS A 12 6.35 10.54 0.52
C CYS A 12 6.95 10.81 1.91
N GLY A 13 8.27 10.91 2.02
CA GLY A 13 8.97 11.22 3.27
C GLY A 13 8.95 10.11 4.32
N ALA A 14 8.52 8.90 3.97
CA ALA A 14 8.61 7.74 4.86
C ALA A 14 10.08 7.35 5.09
N ASP A 15 10.43 6.96 6.32
CA ASP A 15 11.71 6.31 6.62
C ASP A 15 11.68 4.88 6.07
N ILE A 16 12.28 4.65 4.90
CA ILE A 16 12.35 3.34 4.22
C ILE A 16 13.75 2.75 4.41
N ARG A 17 13.83 1.68 5.18
CA ARG A 17 15.07 0.99 5.54
C ARG A 17 15.20 -0.29 4.73
N ILE A 18 16.26 -0.36 3.92
CA ILE A 18 16.53 -1.52 3.05
C ILE A 18 17.53 -2.46 3.73
N GLY A 19 17.13 -3.70 3.99
CA GLY A 19 17.95 -4.71 4.66
C GLY A 19 17.12 -5.80 5.32
N GLY A 20 17.78 -6.77 5.96
CA GLY A 20 17.09 -7.87 6.63
C GLY A 20 16.42 -8.87 5.67
N GLY A 21 15.54 -9.71 6.23
CA GLY A 21 14.87 -10.80 5.49
C GLY A 21 13.35 -10.64 5.36
N GLU A 22 12.76 -9.64 6.01
CA GLU A 22 11.30 -9.46 6.07
C GLU A 22 10.92 -8.02 5.73
N ALA A 23 9.72 -7.87 5.15
CA ALA A 23 9.11 -6.56 4.92
C ALA A 23 8.04 -6.31 5.98
N TYR A 24 8.02 -5.10 6.53
CA TYR A 24 7.00 -4.67 7.49
C TYR A 24 7.02 -3.14 7.66
N TYR A 25 5.87 -2.59 8.00
CA TYR A 25 5.76 -1.29 8.66
C TYR A 25 5.85 -1.46 10.19
N SER A 26 6.61 -0.59 10.86
CA SER A 26 6.69 -0.52 12.33
C SER A 26 5.87 0.67 12.84
N PRO A 27 4.69 0.47 13.44
CA PRO A 27 3.88 1.58 13.97
C PRO A 27 4.58 2.34 15.09
N ALA A 28 5.29 1.65 15.98
CA ALA A 28 5.97 2.28 17.12
C ALA A 28 7.22 3.09 16.71
N GLY A 29 7.92 2.64 15.67
CA GLY A 29 9.11 3.31 15.15
C GLY A 29 8.85 4.25 13.98
N ASP A 30 7.64 4.26 13.44
CA ASP A 30 7.21 4.96 12.23
C ASP A 30 8.18 4.81 11.03
N TYR A 31 8.52 3.57 10.68
CA TYR A 31 9.38 3.26 9.54
C TYR A 31 8.92 2.03 8.78
N VAL A 32 9.27 1.95 7.50
CA VAL A 32 9.09 0.78 6.64
C VAL A 32 10.43 0.06 6.52
N ALA A 33 10.47 -1.23 6.84
CA ALA A 33 11.58 -2.11 6.53
C ALA A 33 11.25 -2.97 5.32
N VAL A 34 12.19 -3.14 4.41
CA VAL A 34 12.06 -4.06 3.27
C VAL A 34 13.38 -4.77 2.96
N PRO A 35 13.35 -6.02 2.50
CA PRO A 35 14.56 -6.70 2.06
C PRO A 35 15.20 -6.01 0.85
N PRO A 36 16.49 -6.26 0.58
CA PRO A 36 17.14 -5.78 -0.64
C PRO A 36 16.38 -6.21 -1.89
N GLN A 37 16.35 -5.37 -2.93
CA GLN A 37 15.64 -5.67 -4.18
C GLN A 37 16.10 -6.97 -4.85
N LEU A 38 17.37 -7.36 -4.66
CA LEU A 38 17.93 -8.62 -5.15
C LEU A 38 17.33 -9.87 -4.49
N ALA A 39 16.64 -9.74 -3.36
CA ALA A 39 15.91 -10.83 -2.73
C ALA A 39 14.62 -11.21 -3.49
N PHE A 40 14.20 -10.40 -4.46
CA PHE A 40 12.98 -10.60 -5.24
C PHE A 40 13.32 -11.03 -6.67
N TYR A 41 12.69 -12.11 -7.14
CA TYR A 41 12.86 -12.59 -8.52
C TYR A 41 12.47 -11.54 -9.57
N ASN A 42 11.34 -10.85 -9.34
CA ASN A 42 10.86 -9.78 -10.19
C ASN A 42 10.95 -8.44 -9.47
N ARG A 43 11.61 -7.47 -10.10
CA ARG A 43 11.75 -6.10 -9.57
C ARG A 43 10.42 -5.46 -9.20
N ILE A 44 9.37 -5.76 -9.97
CA ILE A 44 8.04 -5.21 -9.73
C ILE A 44 7.44 -5.67 -8.40
N ASN A 45 7.75 -6.88 -7.94
CA ASN A 45 7.24 -7.41 -6.68
C ASN A 45 7.86 -6.66 -5.51
N TRP A 46 9.13 -6.24 -5.61
CA TRP A 46 9.76 -5.40 -4.60
C TRP A 46 9.01 -4.08 -4.42
N TYR A 47 8.67 -3.38 -5.51
CA TYR A 47 7.89 -2.14 -5.43
C TYR A 47 6.48 -2.38 -4.88
N ARG A 48 5.82 -3.48 -5.25
CA ARG A 48 4.51 -3.84 -4.69
C ARG A 48 4.57 -4.06 -3.18
N THR A 49 5.61 -4.74 -2.70
CA THR A 49 5.87 -4.93 -1.27
C THR A 49 6.11 -3.60 -0.58
N VAL A 50 6.97 -2.73 -1.11
CA VAL A 50 7.16 -1.39 -0.53
C VAL A 50 5.84 -0.60 -0.48
N LEU A 51 5.05 -0.62 -1.56
CA LEU A 51 3.77 0.09 -1.61
C LEU A 51 2.71 -0.51 -0.66
N HIS A 52 2.77 -1.82 -0.38
CA HIS A 52 1.98 -2.46 0.66
C HIS A 52 2.36 -1.90 2.03
N GLU A 53 3.65 -1.92 2.38
CA GLU A 53 4.11 -1.39 3.67
C GLU A 53 3.85 0.10 3.81
N LEU A 54 3.94 0.87 2.72
CA LEU A 54 3.53 2.27 2.70
C LEU A 54 2.01 2.41 2.89
N GLY A 55 1.22 1.46 2.41
CA GLY A 55 -0.21 1.33 2.74
C GLY A 55 -0.44 1.33 4.25
N HIS A 56 0.25 0.45 4.98
CA HIS A 56 0.22 0.44 6.45
C HIS A 56 0.76 1.74 7.07
N TRP A 57 1.88 2.25 6.55
CA TRP A 57 2.47 3.50 7.00
C TRP A 57 1.45 4.63 7.00
N THR A 58 0.63 4.81 5.95
CA THR A 58 -0.39 5.87 5.94
C THR A 58 -1.38 5.82 7.10
N GLY A 59 -1.56 4.66 7.75
CA GLY A 59 -2.52 4.48 8.84
C GLY A 59 -2.04 4.95 10.22
N HIS A 60 -0.83 5.47 10.36
CA HIS A 60 -0.36 5.99 11.65
C HIS A 60 -1.21 7.15 12.17
N ASN A 61 -1.16 7.39 13.49
CA ASN A 61 -1.97 8.39 14.18
C ASN A 61 -1.75 9.83 13.69
N SER A 62 -0.55 10.15 13.20
CA SER A 62 -0.21 11.46 12.62
C SER A 62 -0.66 11.63 11.17
N ARG A 63 -1.28 10.61 10.57
CA ARG A 63 -1.68 10.54 9.16
C ARG A 63 -3.18 10.24 9.02
N LEU A 64 -3.54 9.02 8.63
CA LEU A 64 -4.94 8.61 8.46
C LEU A 64 -5.57 7.97 9.70
N ASP A 65 -4.80 7.82 10.79
CA ASP A 65 -5.25 7.39 12.11
C ASP A 65 -6.17 6.15 12.06
N ARG A 66 -5.66 5.08 11.45
CA ARG A 66 -6.36 3.78 11.37
C ARG A 66 -5.94 2.88 12.52
N ASP A 67 -6.86 2.03 12.95
CA ASP A 67 -6.58 1.02 13.96
C ASP A 67 -5.61 -0.05 13.43
N GLN A 68 -4.38 -0.04 13.95
CA GLN A 68 -3.33 -1.03 13.66
C GLN A 68 -2.95 -1.84 14.91
N SER A 69 -3.81 -1.85 15.94
CA SER A 69 -3.53 -2.53 17.22
C SER A 69 -3.79 -4.03 17.18
N GLY A 70 -4.31 -4.55 16.06
CA GLY A 70 -4.64 -5.95 15.88
C GLY A 70 -3.42 -6.86 15.95
N ALA A 71 -3.45 -7.87 16.82
CA ALA A 71 -2.44 -8.92 16.86
C ALA A 71 -2.51 -9.79 15.59
N PHE A 72 -1.36 -10.34 15.16
CA PHE A 72 -1.28 -11.24 14.01
C PHE A 72 -2.34 -12.37 14.09
N GLY A 73 -3.05 -12.59 12.99
CA GLY A 73 -4.13 -13.57 12.91
C GLY A 73 -5.48 -13.12 13.50
N SER A 74 -5.57 -11.93 14.11
CA SER A 74 -6.85 -11.37 14.56
C SER A 74 -7.66 -10.80 13.39
N ALA A 75 -8.97 -10.65 13.60
CA ALA A 75 -9.84 -10.00 12.62
C ALA A 75 -9.48 -8.52 12.39
N ALA A 76 -8.93 -7.83 13.40
CA ALA A 76 -8.47 -6.45 13.26
C ALA A 76 -7.23 -6.37 12.35
N TYR A 77 -6.26 -7.26 12.59
CA TYR A 77 -5.08 -7.41 11.74
C TYR A 77 -5.47 -7.72 10.29
N ALA A 78 -6.33 -8.72 10.07
CA ALA A 78 -6.78 -9.10 8.73
C ALA A 78 -7.49 -7.97 7.96
N ARG A 79 -8.20 -7.07 8.67
CA ARG A 79 -8.82 -5.89 8.06
C ARG A 79 -7.79 -4.88 7.58
N GLU A 80 -6.77 -4.61 8.39
CA GLU A 80 -5.73 -3.64 8.02
C GLU A 80 -4.82 -4.18 6.91
N GLU A 81 -4.51 -5.47 6.91
CA GLU A 81 -3.84 -6.16 5.78
C GLU A 81 -4.62 -6.01 4.47
N LEU A 82 -5.95 -6.19 4.51
CA LEU A 82 -6.80 -5.98 3.34
C LEU A 82 -6.75 -4.53 2.85
N VAL A 83 -6.73 -3.56 3.77
CA VAL A 83 -6.58 -2.14 3.42
C VAL A 83 -5.23 -1.88 2.75
N ALA A 84 -4.13 -2.40 3.31
CA ALA A 84 -2.78 -2.20 2.76
C ALA A 84 -2.59 -2.86 1.39
N GLU A 85 -3.08 -4.08 1.20
CA GLU A 85 -3.08 -4.76 -0.10
C GLU A 85 -3.86 -3.98 -1.17
N MET A 86 -5.07 -3.53 -0.84
CA MET A 86 -5.88 -2.74 -1.76
C MET A 86 -5.23 -1.38 -2.06
N ALA A 87 -4.64 -0.71 -1.07
CA ALA A 87 -3.93 0.56 -1.25
C ALA A 87 -2.72 0.40 -2.17
N SER A 88 -1.95 -0.68 -2.01
CA SER A 88 -0.84 -1.02 -2.90
C SER A 88 -1.32 -1.24 -4.34
N ALA A 89 -2.41 -1.98 -4.52
CA ALA A 89 -3.01 -2.23 -5.84
C ALA A 89 -3.50 -0.94 -6.51
N PHE A 90 -4.21 -0.08 -5.77
CA PHE A 90 -4.71 1.21 -6.27
C PHE A 90 -3.55 2.14 -6.65
N THR A 91 -2.53 2.25 -5.79
CA THR A 91 -1.35 3.07 -6.06
C THR A 91 -0.59 2.56 -7.29
N CYS A 92 -0.41 1.23 -7.41
CA CYS A 92 0.18 0.62 -8.60
C CYS A 92 -0.60 0.96 -9.88
N ALA A 93 -1.93 0.85 -9.83
CA ALA A 93 -2.80 1.18 -10.96
C ALA A 93 -2.62 2.64 -11.40
N SER A 94 -2.67 3.58 -10.45
CA SER A 94 -2.58 5.02 -10.69
C SER A 94 -1.21 5.44 -11.23
N LEU A 95 -0.12 4.84 -10.75
CA LEU A 95 1.23 5.13 -11.24
C LEU A 95 1.54 4.51 -12.62
N ALA A 96 0.53 3.95 -13.30
CA ALA A 96 0.67 3.15 -14.51
C ALA A 96 1.78 2.11 -14.36
N ILE A 97 1.94 1.54 -13.16
CA ILE A 97 2.73 0.34 -12.93
C ILE A 97 1.85 -0.78 -13.48
N ARG A 98 1.87 -0.93 -14.80
CA ARG A 98 1.11 -1.96 -15.52
C ARG A 98 1.44 -3.31 -14.89
N PRO A 99 0.50 -3.94 -14.17
CA PRO A 99 0.54 -5.37 -14.01
C PRO A 99 0.34 -5.97 -15.41
N SER A 100 0.86 -7.16 -15.65
CA SER A 100 0.56 -7.91 -16.88
C SER A 100 -0.94 -8.26 -17.03
N VAL A 101 -1.79 -7.86 -16.08
CA VAL A 101 -3.22 -8.15 -16.02
C VAL A 101 -4.00 -6.86 -15.70
N ARG A 102 -5.08 -6.58 -16.46
CA ARG A 102 -5.87 -5.34 -16.38
C ARG A 102 -6.63 -5.26 -15.05
N HIS A 103 -6.41 -4.20 -14.28
CA HIS A 103 -6.93 -4.06 -12.91
C HIS A 103 -8.43 -3.75 -12.76
N ALA A 104 -9.15 -3.38 -13.83
CA ALA A 104 -10.60 -3.19 -13.77
C ALA A 104 -11.36 -4.49 -13.44
N ASP A 105 -10.79 -5.64 -13.82
CA ASP A 105 -11.40 -6.95 -13.59
C ASP A 105 -11.20 -7.45 -12.14
N TYR A 106 -10.27 -6.88 -11.37
CA TYR A 106 -10.05 -7.27 -9.97
C TYR A 106 -11.07 -6.61 -9.04
N ILE A 107 -11.34 -5.31 -9.19
CA ILE A 107 -12.40 -4.69 -8.37
C ILE A 107 -13.76 -5.38 -8.65
N GLY A 108 -14.05 -5.71 -9.91
CA GLY A 108 -15.26 -6.46 -10.29
C GLY A 108 -15.28 -7.93 -9.83
N SER A 109 -14.16 -8.67 -9.91
CA SER A 109 -14.10 -10.07 -9.49
C SER A 109 -14.07 -10.25 -7.97
N TRP A 110 -13.57 -9.27 -7.22
CA TRP A 110 -13.58 -9.31 -5.75
C TRP A 110 -14.98 -9.01 -5.22
N LEU A 111 -15.72 -8.11 -5.88
CA LEU A 111 -17.14 -7.85 -5.58
C LEU A 111 -18.03 -9.08 -5.82
N ALA A 112 -17.69 -9.96 -6.77
CA ALA A 112 -18.45 -11.18 -7.05
C ALA A 112 -18.17 -12.34 -6.07
N VAL A 113 -17.02 -12.31 -5.37
CA VAL A 113 -16.54 -13.41 -4.51
C VAL A 113 -16.93 -13.24 -3.03
N LEU A 114 -17.22 -12.02 -2.58
CA LEU A 114 -17.34 -11.70 -1.15
C LEU A 114 -18.79 -11.74 -0.66
N ARG A 115 -19.29 -12.94 -0.36
CA ARG A 115 -20.69 -13.22 0.02
C ARG A 115 -21.00 -13.29 1.53
N GLU A 116 -20.11 -12.86 2.42
CA GLU A 116 -20.33 -12.99 3.88
C GLU A 116 -20.34 -11.67 4.68
N ASP A 117 -19.69 -10.59 4.22
CA ASP A 117 -19.84 -9.24 4.80
C ASP A 117 -19.55 -8.14 3.77
N GLU A 118 -20.55 -7.84 2.93
CA GLU A 118 -20.47 -6.81 1.88
C GLU A 118 -20.08 -5.44 2.46
N LYS A 119 -20.41 -5.13 3.72
CA LYS A 119 -20.10 -3.82 4.31
C LYS A 119 -18.62 -3.72 4.72
N ALA A 120 -18.01 -4.81 5.16
CA ALA A 120 -16.60 -4.82 5.53
C ALA A 120 -15.70 -4.51 4.33
N ILE A 121 -15.99 -5.08 3.15
CA ILE A 121 -15.20 -4.81 1.95
C ILE A 121 -15.33 -3.36 1.48
N PHE A 122 -16.52 -2.76 1.49
CA PHE A 122 -16.67 -1.34 1.11
C PHE A 122 -15.93 -0.41 2.08
N ARG A 123 -15.90 -0.73 3.38
CA ARG A 123 -15.11 0.04 4.36
C ARG A 123 -13.62 -0.10 4.10
N ALA A 124 -13.13 -1.31 3.86
CA ALA A 124 -11.72 -1.56 3.54
C ALA A 124 -11.32 -0.85 2.24
N ALA A 125 -12.14 -0.96 1.19
CA ALA A 125 -11.94 -0.27 -0.07
C ALA A 125 -11.89 1.25 0.10
N SER A 126 -12.81 1.83 0.88
CA SER A 126 -12.82 3.27 1.16
C SER A 126 -11.58 3.73 1.91
N ALA A 127 -11.13 2.97 2.92
CA ALA A 127 -9.89 3.26 3.63
C ALA A 127 -8.65 3.13 2.72
N ALA A 128 -8.62 2.11 1.88
CA ALA A 128 -7.55 1.89 0.90
C ALA A 128 -7.48 3.00 -0.16
N SER A 129 -8.63 3.49 -0.65
CA SER A 129 -8.67 4.64 -1.54
C SER A 129 -8.05 5.87 -0.88
N LYS A 130 -8.41 6.18 0.38
CA LYS A 130 -7.80 7.31 1.11
C LYS A 130 -6.29 7.14 1.30
N ALA A 131 -5.83 5.93 1.58
CA ALA A 131 -4.40 5.62 1.70
C ALA A 131 -3.66 5.84 0.37
N ALA A 132 -4.23 5.35 -0.74
CA ALA A 132 -3.68 5.56 -2.07
C ALA A 132 -3.67 7.05 -2.46
N ASP A 133 -4.76 7.78 -2.23
CA ASP A 133 -4.85 9.22 -2.51
C ASP A 133 -3.82 10.01 -1.69
N TYR A 134 -3.64 9.67 -0.40
CA TYR A 134 -2.63 10.28 0.46
C TYR A 134 -1.23 10.10 -0.12
N LEU A 135 -0.86 8.88 -0.52
CA LEU A 135 0.42 8.60 -1.15
C LEU A 135 0.58 9.35 -2.48
N LEU A 136 -0.40 9.25 -3.37
CA LEU A 136 -0.35 9.88 -4.69
C LEU A 136 -0.29 11.41 -4.61
N GLY A 137 -0.80 12.02 -3.53
CA GLY A 137 -0.70 13.46 -3.27
C GLY A 137 0.74 13.98 -3.22
N PHE A 138 1.71 13.16 -2.82
CA PHE A 138 3.13 13.57 -2.75
C PHE A 138 3.76 13.76 -4.14
N VAL A 139 3.31 13.02 -5.15
CA VAL A 139 3.83 13.14 -6.52
C VAL A 139 3.02 14.14 -7.37
N ALA A 140 1.72 14.31 -7.09
CA ALA A 140 0.90 15.31 -7.76
C ALA A 140 1.32 16.76 -7.44
N ASN A 141 1.78 17.01 -6.20
CA ASN A 141 2.25 18.32 -5.77
C ASN A 141 3.66 18.67 -6.30
N GLY A 142 4.40 17.69 -6.83
CA GLY A 142 5.73 17.89 -7.42
C GLY A 142 5.72 18.46 -8.84
N GLU A 143 4.60 18.37 -9.57
CA GLU A 143 4.46 18.92 -10.93
C GLU A 143 3.96 20.37 -10.95
N ALA A 144 3.39 20.89 -9.85
CA ALA A 144 2.90 22.27 -9.75
C ALA A 144 4.00 23.31 -9.41
N GLY A 145 5.26 22.87 -9.32
CA GLY A 145 6.41 23.68 -8.88
C GLY A 145 7.52 23.87 -9.91
N GLN A 146 7.26 23.65 -11.21
CA GLN A 146 8.18 23.98 -12.31
C GLN A 146 7.54 24.93 -13.32
#